data_AF-A0A4D7HE84-F1
#
_entry.id   AF-A0A4D7HE84-F1
#
_cell.length_a   1.000
_cell.length_b   1.000
_cell.length_c   1.000
_cell.angle_alpha   90.00
_cell.angle_beta   90.00
_cell.angle_gamma   90.00
#
_symmetry.space_group_name_H-M   'P 1'
#
loop_
_entity.id
_entity.type
_entity.pdbx_description
1 polymer ?
#
loop_
_entity_poly.entity_id
_entity_poly.type
_entity_poly.pdbx_seq_one_letter_code
_entity_poly.pdbx_strand_id
1 'polypeptide(L)'
;MAAEMDDGFVIYINGIRLNKLSALPHWLLANWKVARMFKELEADPKSGFLGYTPIFLGLRKGAAMQYWRSLEDLQRFATEQNGSHVSAWKWYNEKVDPDGGLGFWAELYVVDGDSFETFFRNVPPIGIGKYAKMVPMREHKRRLGLSPDGSARKATSAEEPIES
;
A
#
# COMPACT_ATOMS: atom_id res chain seq x y z
N MET A 1 11.80 -14.84 -9.73
CA MET A 1 10.80 -14.09 -10.50
C MET A 1 10.91 -12.63 -10.12
N ALA A 2 10.51 -11.74 -11.02
CA ALA A 2 10.32 -10.32 -10.77
C ALA A 2 8.93 -9.90 -11.28
N ALA A 3 8.40 -8.81 -10.75
CA ALA A 3 7.15 -8.20 -11.18
C ALA A 3 7.44 -7.05 -12.17
N GLU A 4 6.71 -7.02 -13.28
CA GLU A 4 6.73 -5.95 -14.27
C GLU A 4 5.34 -5.32 -14.43
N MET A 5 5.31 -3.98 -14.46
CA MET A 5 4.12 -3.15 -14.72
C MET A 5 4.54 -1.92 -15.52
N ASP A 6 3.86 -1.69 -16.64
CA ASP A 6 4.23 -0.62 -17.57
C ASP A 6 3.69 0.74 -17.09
N ASP A 7 2.45 0.80 -16.62
CA ASP A 7 1.74 2.05 -16.32
C ASP A 7 1.95 2.59 -14.89
N GLY A 8 2.89 2.01 -14.13
CA GLY A 8 3.05 2.31 -12.70
C GLY A 8 1.88 1.83 -11.85
N PHE A 9 1.86 2.24 -10.58
CA PHE A 9 0.80 1.93 -9.62
C PHE A 9 0.89 2.83 -8.38
N VAL A 10 -0.11 2.72 -7.50
CA VAL A 10 -0.14 3.41 -6.22
C VAL A 10 -0.20 2.40 -5.08
N ILE A 11 0.60 2.64 -4.04
CA ILE A 11 0.51 1.93 -2.78
C ILE A 11 -0.11 2.85 -1.75
N TYR A 12 -1.23 2.43 -1.16
CA TYR A 12 -1.81 3.12 -0.01
C TYR A 12 -1.77 2.18 1.20
N ILE A 13 -1.02 2.54 2.23
CA ILE A 13 -0.92 1.76 3.46
C ILE A 13 -1.77 2.46 4.50
N ASN A 14 -2.71 1.76 5.12
CA ASN A 14 -3.43 2.30 6.27
C ASN A 14 -3.38 1.30 7.41
N GLY A 15 -3.25 1.80 8.63
CA GLY A 15 -3.20 0.97 9.81
C GLY A 15 -4.03 1.50 10.97
N ILE A 16 -4.42 0.57 11.82
CA ILE A 16 -5.19 0.82 13.03
C ILE A 16 -4.42 0.28 14.22
N ARG A 17 -4.41 1.06 15.31
CA ARG A 17 -3.81 0.69 16.59
C ARG A 17 -4.85 0.69 17.69
N LEU A 18 -4.95 -0.40 18.45
CA LEU A 18 -5.77 -0.46 19.66
C LEU A 18 -5.07 0.30 20.81
N ASN A 19 -5.56 1.50 21.14
CA ASN A 19 -5.03 2.31 22.24
C ASN A 19 -5.64 1.90 23.58
N LYS A 20 -6.97 1.71 23.62
CA LYS A 20 -7.72 1.26 24.79
C LYS A 20 -8.27 -0.16 24.57
N LEU A 21 -8.10 -1.06 25.55
CA LEU A 21 -8.60 -2.44 25.41
C LEU A 21 -10.13 -2.52 25.29
N SER A 22 -10.86 -1.56 25.86
CA SER A 22 -12.32 -1.44 25.72
C SER A 22 -12.77 -1.20 24.27
N ALA A 23 -11.90 -0.71 23.39
CA ALA A 23 -12.20 -0.50 21.98
C ALA A 23 -12.04 -1.77 21.12
N LEU A 24 -11.69 -2.92 21.71
CA LEU A 24 -11.47 -4.18 20.98
C LEU A 24 -12.70 -4.62 20.16
N PRO A 25 -13.95 -4.56 20.66
CA PRO A 25 -15.12 -4.92 19.84
C PRO A 25 -15.30 -4.00 18.62
N HIS A 26 -15.08 -2.69 18.79
CA HIS A 26 -15.13 -1.71 17.72
C HIS A 26 -14.03 -1.95 16.68
N TRP A 27 -12.82 -2.28 17.14
CA TRP A 27 -11.70 -2.65 16.29
C TRP A 27 -12.02 -3.87 15.41
N LEU A 28 -12.59 -4.93 15.98
CA LEU A 28 -12.99 -6.12 15.22
C LEU A 28 -14.07 -5.80 14.18
N LEU A 29 -15.09 -5.02 14.56
CA LEU A 29 -16.18 -4.61 13.66
C LEU A 29 -15.67 -3.76 12.49
N ALA A 30 -14.77 -2.81 12.77
CA ALA A 30 -14.16 -1.96 11.75
C ALA A 30 -13.35 -2.77 10.74
N ASN A 31 -12.48 -3.67 11.23
CA ASN A 31 -11.69 -4.54 10.34
C ASN A 31 -12.57 -5.41 9.45
N TRP A 32 -13.67 -5.95 9.99
CA TRP A 32 -14.61 -6.75 9.20
C TRP A 32 -15.29 -5.95 8.08
N LYS A 33 -15.75 -4.71 8.38
CA LYS A 33 -16.35 -3.82 7.37
C LYS A 33 -15.35 -3.41 6.29
N VAL A 34 -14.13 -3.06 6.68
CA VAL A 34 -13.06 -2.71 5.75
C VAL A 34 -12.72 -3.89 4.84
N ALA A 35 -12.59 -5.10 5.40
CA ALA A 35 -12.32 -6.30 4.61
C ALA A 35 -13.44 -6.60 3.60
N ARG A 36 -14.71 -6.38 3.97
CA ARG A 36 -15.84 -6.48 3.06
C ARG A 36 -15.77 -5.45 1.94
N MET A 37 -15.48 -4.19 2.27
CA MET A 37 -15.33 -3.10 1.29
C MET A 37 -14.20 -3.40 0.29
N PHE A 38 -13.05 -3.89 0.74
CA PHE A 38 -11.97 -4.31 -0.16
C PHE A 38 -12.38 -5.45 -1.09
N LYS A 39 -13.17 -6.41 -0.60
CA LYS A 39 -13.68 -7.49 -1.46
C LYS A 39 -14.67 -6.98 -2.52
N GLU A 40 -15.49 -5.99 -2.18
CA GLU A 40 -16.40 -5.34 -3.12
C GLU A 40 -15.62 -4.55 -4.19
N LEU A 41 -14.55 -3.86 -3.80
CA LEU A 41 -13.64 -3.16 -4.72
C LEU A 41 -12.88 -4.12 -5.65
N GLU A 42 -12.35 -5.23 -5.13
CA GLU A 42 -11.67 -6.25 -5.94
C GLU A 42 -12.61 -6.87 -6.99
N ALA A 43 -13.91 -6.92 -6.70
CA ALA A 43 -14.92 -7.44 -7.62
C ALA A 43 -15.34 -6.43 -8.70
N ASP A 44 -15.01 -5.14 -8.55
CA ASP A 44 -15.31 -4.09 -9.52
C ASP A 44 -14.04 -3.62 -10.25
N PRO A 45 -13.79 -4.08 -11.50
CA PRO A 45 -12.63 -3.65 -12.29
C PRO A 45 -12.60 -2.14 -12.58
N LYS A 46 -13.73 -1.44 -12.49
CA LYS A 46 -13.80 0.01 -12.70
C LYS A 46 -13.31 0.79 -11.49
N SER A 47 -13.24 0.17 -10.31
CA SER A 47 -12.74 0.81 -9.10
C SER A 47 -11.28 1.22 -9.23
N GLY A 48 -10.48 0.47 -10.00
CA GLY A 48 -9.04 0.62 -10.08
C GLY A 48 -8.29 0.06 -8.87
N PHE A 49 -9.00 -0.58 -7.94
CA PHE A 49 -8.41 -1.34 -6.85
C PHE A 49 -7.86 -2.66 -7.39
N LEU A 50 -6.56 -2.88 -7.22
CA LEU A 50 -5.93 -4.13 -7.62
C LEU A 50 -6.09 -5.19 -6.53
N GLY A 51 -6.01 -4.75 -5.27
CA GLY A 51 -6.24 -5.59 -4.09
C GLY A 51 -5.42 -5.11 -2.90
N TYR A 52 -5.35 -5.93 -1.86
CA TYR A 52 -4.59 -5.60 -0.65
C TYR A 52 -3.84 -6.79 -0.04
N THR A 53 -2.81 -6.46 0.74
CA THR A 53 -2.09 -7.39 1.60
C THR A 53 -2.26 -6.99 3.06
N PRO A 54 -2.86 -7.85 3.92
CA PRO A 54 -2.89 -7.62 5.35
C PRO A 54 -1.48 -7.65 5.95
N ILE A 55 -1.18 -6.69 6.82
CA ILE A 55 0.08 -6.61 7.57
C ILE A 55 -0.22 -6.77 9.06
N PHE A 56 0.39 -7.76 9.68
CA PHE A 56 0.36 -7.95 11.12
C PHE A 56 1.54 -7.23 11.78
N LEU A 57 1.27 -6.19 12.56
CA LEU A 57 2.29 -5.39 13.27
C LEU A 57 2.30 -5.67 14.78
N GLY A 58 1.62 -6.73 15.21
CA GLY A 58 1.50 -7.17 16.59
C GLY A 58 0.05 -7.24 17.08
N LEU A 59 -0.15 -7.72 18.30
CA LEU A 59 -1.48 -8.03 18.87
C LEU A 59 -2.47 -6.85 18.92
N ARG A 60 -1.96 -5.61 18.91
CA ARG A 60 -2.76 -4.38 18.97
C ARG A 60 -2.64 -3.52 17.71
N LYS A 61 -1.92 -3.97 16.69
CA LYS A 61 -1.61 -3.17 15.51
C LYS A 61 -1.78 -4.01 14.25
N GLY A 62 -2.68 -3.57 13.38
CA GLY A 62 -2.85 -4.13 12.05
C GLY A 62 -2.72 -3.04 11.00
N ALA A 63 -2.34 -3.42 9.79
CA ALA A 63 -2.38 -2.54 8.63
C ALA A 63 -2.82 -3.31 7.38
N ALA A 64 -3.17 -2.58 6.34
CA ALA A 64 -3.43 -3.10 5.02
C ALA A 64 -2.57 -2.30 4.03
N MET A 65 -1.77 -3.01 3.23
CA MET A 65 -1.09 -2.44 2.07
C MET A 65 -1.98 -2.64 0.86
N GLN A 66 -2.55 -1.56 0.38
CA GLN A 66 -3.46 -1.54 -0.76
C GLN A 66 -2.69 -1.20 -2.04
N TYR A 67 -3.09 -1.82 -3.15
CA TYR A 67 -2.55 -1.58 -4.47
C TYR A 67 -3.66 -1.02 -5.36
N TRP A 68 -3.35 0.09 -6.02
CA TRP A 68 -4.26 0.82 -6.90
C TRP A 68 -3.60 1.01 -8.25
N ARG A 69 -4.40 0.95 -9.32
CA ARG A 69 -3.93 1.15 -10.69
C ARG A 69 -3.40 2.56 -10.92
N SER A 70 -4.03 3.57 -10.34
CA SER A 70 -3.59 4.96 -10.45
C SER A 70 -3.99 5.80 -9.25
N LEU A 71 -3.41 7.00 -9.15
CA LEU A 71 -3.76 7.97 -8.11
C LEU A 71 -5.19 8.48 -8.28
N GLU A 72 -5.65 8.66 -9.50
CA GLU A 72 -7.00 9.11 -9.83
C GLU A 72 -8.04 8.08 -9.38
N ASP A 73 -7.75 6.78 -9.55
CA ASP A 73 -8.62 5.71 -9.09
C ASP A 73 -8.76 5.71 -7.56
N LEU A 74 -7.64 5.87 -6.83
CA LEU A 74 -7.66 6.02 -5.37
C LEU A 74 -8.39 7.29 -4.93
N GLN A 75 -8.14 8.43 -5.59
CA GLN A 75 -8.77 9.71 -5.26
C GLN A 75 -10.29 9.63 -5.46
N ARG A 76 -10.74 9.02 -6.56
CA ARG A 76 -12.16 8.79 -6.81
C ARG A 76 -12.77 7.97 -5.67
N PHE A 77 -12.15 6.85 -5.32
CA PHE A 77 -12.60 6.04 -4.19
C PHE A 77 -12.66 6.84 -2.87
N ALA A 78 -11.64 7.64 -2.58
CA ALA A 78 -11.53 8.37 -1.31
C ALA A 78 -12.53 9.53 -1.19
N THR A 79 -12.89 10.17 -2.31
CA THR A 79 -13.63 11.46 -2.34
C THR A 79 -15.04 11.38 -2.91
N GLU A 80 -15.44 10.25 -3.51
CA GLU A 80 -16.78 10.09 -4.05
C GLU A 80 -17.83 10.26 -2.96
N GLN A 81 -18.65 11.31 -3.08
CA GLN A 81 -19.59 11.73 -2.03
C GLN A 81 -20.66 10.66 -1.73
N ASN A 82 -21.05 9.91 -2.77
CA ASN A 82 -21.97 8.77 -2.66
C ASN A 82 -21.23 7.43 -2.53
N GLY A 83 -19.91 7.47 -2.38
CA GLY A 83 -19.04 6.31 -2.27
C GLY A 83 -19.14 5.64 -0.90
N SER A 84 -18.88 4.34 -0.88
CA SER A 84 -18.83 3.54 0.35
C SER A 84 -17.75 4.03 1.32
N HIS A 85 -16.66 4.63 0.81
CA HIS A 85 -15.55 5.12 1.65
C HIS A 85 -15.95 6.29 2.56
N VAL A 86 -16.56 7.35 2.01
CA VAL A 86 -16.89 8.57 2.78
C VAL A 86 -17.90 8.25 3.88
N SER A 87 -18.92 7.45 3.57
CA SER A 87 -19.90 6.99 4.53
C SER A 87 -19.30 6.06 5.60
N ALA A 88 -18.39 5.15 5.20
CA ALA A 88 -17.67 4.29 6.14
C ALA A 88 -16.74 5.08 7.06
N TRP A 89 -16.05 6.10 6.54
CA TRP A 89 -15.15 6.96 7.32
C TRP A 89 -15.92 7.81 8.33
N LYS A 90 -17.05 8.39 7.91
CA LYS A 90 -17.96 9.10 8.83
C LYS A 90 -18.44 8.16 9.94
N TRP A 91 -18.92 6.96 9.59
CA TRP A 91 -19.33 5.96 10.57
C TRP A 91 -18.18 5.56 11.51
N TYR A 92 -16.96 5.41 11.00
CA TYR A 92 -15.79 5.07 11.80
C TYR A 92 -15.53 6.14 12.87
N ASN A 93 -15.48 7.42 12.47
CA ASN A 93 -15.24 8.51 13.40
C ASN A 93 -16.36 8.66 14.45
N GLU A 94 -17.62 8.45 14.05
CA GLU A 94 -18.76 8.62 14.95
C GLU A 94 -19.01 7.43 15.89
N LYS A 95 -18.75 6.21 15.43
CA LYS A 95 -19.18 4.97 16.11
C LYS A 95 -18.05 4.09 16.60
N VAL A 96 -16.87 4.18 15.98
CA VAL A 96 -15.77 3.25 16.24
C VAL A 96 -14.66 3.91 17.05
N ASP A 97 -14.37 5.18 16.79
CA ASP A 97 -13.35 5.93 17.52
C ASP A 97 -13.80 7.33 17.99
N PRO A 98 -14.90 7.44 18.76
CA PRO A 98 -15.38 8.74 19.24
C PRO A 98 -14.47 9.37 20.31
N ASP A 99 -13.60 8.58 20.96
CA ASP A 99 -12.84 8.96 22.16
C ASP A 99 -11.33 8.62 22.08
N GLY A 100 -10.81 8.33 20.88
CA GLY A 100 -9.41 7.99 20.63
C GLY A 100 -9.00 6.60 21.15
N GLY A 101 -9.96 5.70 21.35
CA GLY A 101 -9.73 4.30 21.68
C GLY A 101 -8.93 3.55 20.60
N LEU A 102 -8.93 4.05 19.36
CA LEU A 102 -8.22 3.51 18.21
C LEU A 102 -7.35 4.59 17.55
N GLY A 103 -6.08 4.31 17.29
CA GLY A 103 -5.26 5.14 16.43
C GLY A 103 -5.47 4.77 14.97
N PHE A 104 -5.41 5.75 14.08
CA PHE A 104 -5.37 5.55 12.64
C PHE A 104 -4.12 6.23 12.06
N TRP A 105 -3.50 5.61 11.07
CA TRP A 105 -2.40 6.19 10.30
C TRP A 105 -2.49 5.72 8.85
N ALA A 106 -1.95 6.52 7.94
CA ALA A 106 -1.86 6.13 6.54
C ALA A 106 -0.64 6.74 5.84
N GLU A 107 -0.17 6.05 4.81
CA GLU A 107 0.92 6.42 3.91
C GLU A 107 0.48 6.21 2.46
N LEU A 108 0.90 7.10 1.57
CA LEU A 108 0.57 7.05 0.16
C LEU A 108 1.86 7.16 -0.66
N TYR A 109 2.06 6.21 -1.57
CA TYR A 109 3.20 6.18 -2.48
C TYR A 109 2.69 6.06 -3.92
N VAL A 110 3.18 6.95 -4.78
CA VAL A 110 2.98 6.88 -6.22
C VAL A 110 4.25 6.30 -6.83
N VAL A 111 4.10 5.23 -7.61
CA VAL A 111 5.22 4.45 -8.14
C VAL A 111 5.10 4.40 -9.66
N ASP A 112 6.01 5.06 -10.35
CA ASP A 112 6.08 4.95 -11.80
C ASP A 112 6.59 3.56 -12.22
N GLY A 113 6.24 3.12 -13.44
CA GLY A 113 6.62 1.79 -13.96
C GLY A 113 8.14 1.50 -13.91
N ASP A 114 8.96 2.56 -13.97
CA ASP A 114 10.42 2.46 -13.92
C ASP A 114 11.06 2.78 -12.56
N SER A 115 10.23 3.04 -11.55
CA SER A 115 10.65 3.51 -10.22
C SER A 115 10.50 2.42 -9.14
N PHE A 116 10.44 1.14 -9.51
CA PHE A 116 10.42 0.02 -8.57
C PHE A 116 11.19 -1.20 -9.07
N GLU A 117 11.62 -2.03 -8.12
CA GLU A 117 12.30 -3.31 -8.36
C GLU A 117 11.76 -4.35 -7.38
N THR A 118 11.60 -5.60 -7.83
CA THR A 118 11.11 -6.69 -6.98
C THR A 118 11.87 -7.98 -7.21
N PHE A 119 12.03 -8.77 -6.14
CA PHE A 119 12.70 -10.08 -6.19
C PHE A 119 11.88 -11.11 -5.44
N PHE A 120 11.48 -12.17 -6.14
CA PHE A 120 10.75 -13.29 -5.57
C PHE A 120 11.53 -14.58 -5.80
N ARG A 121 11.90 -15.27 -4.73
CA ARG A 121 12.62 -16.55 -4.76
C ARG A 121 11.92 -17.55 -3.85
N ASN A 122 11.52 -18.70 -4.40
CA ASN A 122 10.91 -19.81 -3.67
C ASN A 122 9.67 -19.41 -2.85
N VAL A 123 8.89 -18.44 -3.34
CA VAL A 123 7.65 -17.98 -2.71
C VAL A 123 6.56 -17.83 -3.78
N PRO A 124 5.28 -18.05 -3.44
CA PRO A 124 4.18 -17.68 -4.32
C PRO A 124 4.14 -16.15 -4.53
N PRO A 125 3.45 -15.66 -5.58
CA PRO A 125 3.22 -14.23 -5.77
C PRO A 125 2.64 -13.57 -4.51
N ILE A 126 3.30 -12.51 -4.06
CA ILE A 126 2.94 -11.73 -2.88
C ILE A 126 3.15 -10.25 -3.14
N GLY A 127 2.41 -9.40 -2.42
CA GLY A 127 2.42 -7.96 -2.64
C GLY A 127 2.08 -7.62 -4.08
N ILE A 128 2.82 -6.69 -4.69
CA ILE A 128 2.61 -6.28 -6.08
C ILE A 128 2.75 -7.44 -7.09
N GLY A 129 3.51 -8.49 -6.75
CA GLY A 129 3.67 -9.67 -7.62
C GLY A 129 2.36 -10.42 -7.89
N LYS A 130 1.31 -10.21 -7.08
CA LYS A 130 -0.04 -10.75 -7.35
C LYS A 130 -0.77 -10.03 -8.48
N TYR A 131 -0.42 -8.78 -8.72
CA TYR A 131 -1.16 -7.86 -9.60
C TYR A 131 -0.35 -7.45 -10.83
N ALA A 132 0.95 -7.74 -10.81
CA ALA A 132 1.89 -7.49 -11.90
C ALA A 132 2.14 -8.75 -12.75
N LYS A 133 2.72 -8.54 -13.94
CA LYS A 133 3.22 -9.64 -14.76
C LYS A 133 4.47 -10.23 -14.10
N MET A 134 4.42 -11.51 -13.77
CA MET A 134 5.55 -12.23 -13.17
C MET A 134 6.48 -12.78 -14.26
N VAL A 135 7.73 -12.36 -14.27
CA VAL A 135 8.75 -12.79 -15.25
C VAL A 135 9.92 -13.53 -14.59
N PRO A 136 10.58 -14.47 -15.30
CA PRO A 136 11.82 -15.07 -14.82
C PRO A 136 12.89 -14.01 -14.56
N MET A 137 13.64 -14.16 -13.46
CA MET A 137 14.64 -13.16 -13.05
C MET A 137 15.75 -12.94 -14.10
N ARG A 138 16.04 -13.96 -14.91
CA ARG A 138 17.01 -13.91 -16.02
C ARG A 138 16.55 -13.05 -17.20
N GLU A 139 15.24 -12.82 -17.33
CA GLU A 139 14.60 -12.01 -18.38
C GLU A 139 14.30 -10.59 -17.90
N HIS A 140 14.26 -10.38 -16.59
CA HIS A 140 14.02 -9.08 -15.98
C HIS A 140 15.28 -8.19 -16.02
N LYS A 141 15.12 -6.98 -16.54
CA LYS A 141 16.17 -5.95 -16.51
C LYS A 141 16.25 -5.38 -15.10
N ARG A 142 17.25 -5.79 -14.31
CA ARG A 142 17.45 -5.31 -12.92
C ARG A 142 17.63 -3.80 -12.84
N ARG A 143 16.98 -3.18 -11.86
CA ARG A 143 16.97 -1.73 -11.60
C ARG A 143 17.22 -1.44 -10.12
N LEU A 144 18.45 -1.60 -9.64
CA LEU A 144 18.83 -1.34 -8.23
C LEU A 144 19.72 -0.09 -8.10
N GLY A 145 19.14 1.03 -8.53
CA GLY A 145 19.66 2.41 -8.49
C GLY A 145 18.70 3.37 -9.22
N LEU A 146 17.40 3.12 -9.06
CA LEU A 146 16.26 3.46 -9.93
C LEU A 146 16.15 4.93 -10.35
N SER A 147 15.82 5.18 -11.62
CA SER A 147 14.98 6.32 -12.05
C SER A 147 14.56 6.17 -13.52
N PRO A 148 13.47 6.85 -13.97
CA PRO A 148 13.09 6.91 -15.39
C PRO A 148 14.08 7.70 -16.28
N ASP A 149 14.81 8.68 -15.74
CA ASP A 149 16.00 9.32 -16.37
C ASP A 149 17.27 9.25 -15.48
N GLY A 150 17.04 9.18 -14.16
CA GLY A 150 17.84 9.82 -13.12
C GLY A 150 18.82 8.93 -12.35
N SER A 151 20.01 9.47 -12.22
CA SER A 151 21.04 8.96 -11.36
C SER A 151 20.57 8.79 -9.91
N ALA A 152 20.64 7.57 -9.38
CA ALA A 152 21.18 7.40 -8.05
C ALA A 152 22.67 7.82 -8.10
N ARG A 153 23.00 9.12 -8.14
CA ARG A 153 24.38 9.53 -7.88
C ARG A 153 24.64 9.17 -6.43
N LYS A 154 25.63 8.28 -6.25
CA LYS A 154 26.31 8.06 -4.99
C LYS A 154 26.36 9.36 -4.19
N ALA A 155 26.10 9.27 -2.89
CA ALA A 155 26.69 10.21 -1.96
C ALA A 155 28.20 10.27 -2.24
N THR A 156 28.66 11.35 -2.85
CA THR A 156 30.07 11.77 -2.92
C THR A 156 30.06 13.10 -2.17
N SER A 157 30.65 13.20 -0.99
CA SER A 157 32.10 13.29 -0.83
C SER A 157 32.57 12.60 0.45
N ALA A 158 33.42 11.58 0.30
CA ALA A 158 34.56 11.38 1.17
C ALA A 158 35.80 11.59 0.28
N GLU A 159 36.06 12.85 -0.04
CA GLU A 159 37.39 13.30 -0.44
C GLU A 159 38.13 13.66 0.86
N GLU A 160 38.80 12.68 1.45
CA GLU A 160 40.01 13.00 2.21
C GLU A 160 41.11 13.23 1.18
N PRO A 161 41.74 14.42 1.13
CA PRO A 161 43.02 14.56 0.46
C PRO A 161 44.06 13.90 1.37
N ILE A 162 44.55 12.75 0.94
CA ILE A 162 45.89 12.32 1.30
C ILE A 162 46.83 13.20 0.46
N GLU A 163 47.32 14.28 1.04
CA GLU A 163 48.61 14.86 0.67
C GLU A 163 49.38 15.26 1.93
N SER A 164 50.46 14.47 2.14
CA SER A 164 51.77 14.74 2.78
C SER A 164 51.86 15.65 4.00
#